data_AF-A0A496BIG6-F1
#
_entry.id   AF-A0A496BIG6-F1
#
_cell.length_a   1.000
_cell.length_b   1.000
_cell.length_c   1.000
_cell.angle_alpha   90.00
_cell.angle_beta   90.00
_cell.angle_gamma   90.00
#
_symmetry.space_group_name_H-M   'P 1'
#
loop_
_entity.id
_entity.type
_entity.pdbx_description
1 polymer ?
#
loop_
_entity_poly.entity_id
_entity_poly.type
_entity_poly.pdbx_seq_one_letter_code
_entity_poly.pdbx_strand_id
1 'polypeptide(L)'
;MLAERASRALRHQVRERAKGFCEYCRAPDNIGNSSFHCEHILPQKAGGETALDNLAWACPWCNAHKHAKTHARDRQTGRNVPLFNPRQKRWKRHFTWSENFLTIIGRTQTGRATVDALNLNRPERVNLRRALRALGEHPPKID
;
A
#
# COMPACT_ATOMS: atom_id res chain seq x y z
N MET A 1 6.45 -0.93 25.57
CA MET A 1 6.11 0.40 25.03
C MET A 1 4.77 0.31 24.33
N LEU A 2 3.82 1.19 24.68
CA LEU A 2 2.54 1.28 23.97
C LEU A 2 2.78 1.84 22.57
N ALA A 3 2.10 1.29 21.56
CA ALA A 3 2.17 1.79 20.20
C ALA A 3 1.58 3.20 20.14
N GLU A 4 2.40 4.19 19.76
CA GLU A 4 1.95 5.57 19.60
C GLU A 4 1.04 5.68 18.37
N ARG A 5 -0.09 6.38 18.52
CA ARG A 5 -1.08 6.55 17.44
C ARG A 5 -0.91 7.92 16.81
N ALA A 6 -1.05 7.99 15.48
CA ALA A 6 -1.06 9.26 14.77
C ALA A 6 -2.22 10.15 15.25
N SER A 7 -1.93 11.42 15.49
CA SER A 7 -2.95 12.43 15.82
C SER A 7 -3.95 12.61 14.68
N ARG A 8 -5.13 13.19 14.97
CA ARG A 8 -6.15 13.48 13.93
C ARG A 8 -5.59 14.37 12.82
N ALA A 9 -4.81 15.40 13.18
CA ALA A 9 -4.18 16.31 12.23
C ALA A 9 -3.16 15.58 11.34
N LEU A 10 -2.29 14.77 11.94
CA LEU A 10 -1.31 13.98 11.19
C LEU A 10 -2.00 12.97 10.27
N ARG A 11 -3.06 12.32 10.75
CA ARG A 11 -3.86 11.39 9.95
C ARG A 11 -4.48 12.06 8.72
N HIS A 12 -5.00 13.28 8.88
CA HIS A 12 -5.51 14.06 7.76
C HIS A 12 -4.39 14.36 6.74
N GLN A 13 -3.21 14.82 7.19
CA GLN A 13 -2.07 15.07 6.31
C GLN A 13 -1.62 13.83 5.52
N VAL A 14 -1.57 12.66 6.18
CA VAL A 14 -1.24 11.38 5.52
C VAL A 14 -2.25 11.06 4.42
N ARG A 15 -3.55 11.19 4.70
CA ARG A 15 -4.63 10.92 3.75
C ARG A 15 -4.59 11.86 2.55
N GLU A 16 -4.46 13.16 2.79
CA GLU A 16 -4.45 14.19 1.73
C GLU A 16 -3.29 13.97 0.77
N ARG A 17 -2.10 13.71 1.31
CA ARG A 17 -0.92 13.38 0.49
C ARG A 17 -1.14 12.11 -0.35
N ALA A 18 -1.85 11.14 0.18
CA ALA A 18 -2.21 9.91 -0.53
C ALA A 18 -3.42 10.08 -1.47
N LYS A 19 -4.01 11.28 -1.54
CA LYS A 19 -5.19 11.63 -2.34
C LYS A 19 -6.41 10.74 -2.05
N GLY A 20 -6.51 10.21 -0.83
CA GLY A 20 -7.59 9.28 -0.45
C GLY A 20 -7.44 7.85 -1.00
N PHE A 21 -6.26 7.48 -1.51
CA PHE A 21 -6.00 6.12 -2.01
C PHE A 21 -4.93 5.41 -1.20
N CYS A 22 -5.05 4.09 -1.06
CA CYS A 22 -4.01 3.29 -0.44
C CYS A 22 -2.70 3.40 -1.22
N GLU A 23 -1.61 3.78 -0.55
CA GLU A 23 -0.32 4.02 -1.20
C GLU A 23 0.34 2.74 -1.75
N TYR A 24 -0.16 1.56 -1.36
CA TYR A 24 0.27 0.25 -1.84
C TYR A 24 -0.61 -0.25 -3.00
N CYS A 25 -1.88 -0.55 -2.71
CA CYS A 25 -2.79 -1.21 -3.66
C CYS A 25 -3.65 -0.25 -4.49
N ARG A 26 -3.52 1.07 -4.26
CA ARG A 26 -4.28 2.16 -4.92
C ARG A 26 -5.81 2.00 -4.79
N ALA A 27 -6.27 1.35 -3.71
CA ALA A 27 -7.69 1.26 -3.38
C ALA A 27 -8.19 2.60 -2.82
N PRO A 28 -9.34 3.10 -3.27
CA PRO A 28 -9.96 4.30 -2.71
C PRO A 28 -10.47 4.06 -1.28
N ASP A 29 -10.40 5.08 -0.44
CA ASP A 29 -10.86 5.03 0.96
C ASP A 29 -12.32 5.40 1.19
N ASN A 30 -13.03 5.81 0.13
CA ASN A 30 -14.43 6.24 0.18
C ASN A 30 -15.44 5.16 -0.26
N ILE A 31 -14.99 3.91 -0.46
CA ILE A 31 -15.85 2.81 -0.99
C ILE A 31 -16.12 1.72 0.04
N GLY A 32 -15.28 1.62 1.09
CA GLY A 32 -15.41 0.57 2.10
C GLY A 32 -15.87 1.11 3.46
N ASN A 33 -16.52 0.25 4.24
CA ASN A 33 -16.96 0.58 5.61
C ASN A 33 -15.80 0.60 6.63
N SER A 34 -14.59 0.20 6.22
CA SER A 34 -13.43 0.12 7.10
C SER A 34 -12.51 1.32 6.94
N SER A 35 -12.22 1.98 8.06
CA SER A 35 -11.24 3.06 8.13
C SER A 35 -9.85 2.61 7.69
N PHE A 36 -9.18 3.44 6.90
CA PHE A 36 -7.78 3.22 6.54
C PHE A 36 -6.87 3.53 7.74
N HIS A 37 -5.59 3.18 7.63
CA HIS A 37 -4.61 3.31 8.70
C HIS A 37 -3.47 4.22 8.27
N CYS A 38 -2.94 4.99 9.23
CA CYS A 38 -1.59 5.56 9.13
C CYS A 38 -0.63 4.44 9.51
N GLU A 39 -0.12 3.74 8.52
CA GLU A 39 0.71 2.55 8.68
C GLU A 39 2.18 2.95 8.75
N HIS A 40 2.90 2.45 9.75
CA HIS A 40 4.33 2.74 9.94
C HIS A 40 5.20 1.91 8.99
N ILE A 41 5.82 2.58 8.02
CA ILE A 41 6.67 1.95 7.02
C ILE A 41 7.85 1.24 7.68
N LEU A 42 8.61 1.94 8.53
CA LEU A 42 9.44 1.35 9.55
C LEU A 42 8.58 1.16 10.82
N PRO A 43 8.37 -0.07 11.31
CA PRO A 43 7.54 -0.29 12.49
C PRO A 43 8.12 0.40 13.74
N GLN A 44 7.25 0.83 14.65
CA GLN A 44 7.66 1.46 15.92
C GLN A 44 8.59 0.58 16.76
N LYS A 45 8.35 -0.73 16.79
CA LYS A 45 9.23 -1.68 17.49
C LYS A 45 10.66 -1.76 16.91
N ALA A 46 10.86 -1.23 15.71
CA ALA A 46 12.15 -1.12 15.04
C ALA A 46 12.66 0.33 15.01
N GLY A 47 12.13 1.20 15.89
CA GLY A 47 12.51 2.60 16.00
C GLY A 47 11.80 3.56 15.03
N GLY A 48 10.76 3.11 14.33
CA GLY A 48 10.02 3.97 13.41
C GLY A 48 9.13 4.99 14.12
N GLU A 49 9.34 6.26 13.82
CA GLU A 49 8.60 7.37 14.42
C GLU A 49 7.16 7.48 13.89
N THR A 50 6.27 8.05 14.69
CA THR A 50 4.91 8.44 14.28
C THR A 50 4.94 9.80 13.58
N ALA A 51 5.64 9.86 12.44
CA ALA A 51 5.89 11.09 11.69
C ALA A 51 5.40 10.97 10.24
N LEU A 52 5.14 12.12 9.61
CA LEU A 52 4.63 12.18 8.23
C LEU A 52 5.52 11.37 7.25
N ASP A 53 6.83 11.39 7.46
CA ASP A 53 7.82 10.72 6.59
C ASP A 53 7.99 9.22 6.86
N ASN A 54 7.33 8.67 7.88
CA ASN A 54 7.32 7.23 8.16
C ASN A 54 5.92 6.61 8.06
N LEU A 55 4.87 7.41 7.85
CA LEU A 55 3.50 6.92 7.74
C LEU A 55 3.07 6.79 6.28
N ALA A 56 2.37 5.70 5.97
CA ALA A 56 1.68 5.47 4.70
C ALA A 56 0.16 5.39 4.91
N TRP A 57 -0.63 5.92 3.99
CA TRP A 57 -2.08 5.68 3.95
C TRP A 57 -2.35 4.26 3.44
N ALA A 58 -2.79 3.38 4.32
CA ALA A 58 -2.96 1.97 4.02
C ALA A 58 -4.39 1.50 4.24
N CYS A 59 -4.96 0.76 3.27
CA CYS A 59 -6.20 0.04 3.52
C CYS A 59 -5.98 -1.04 4.60
N PRO A 60 -7.04 -1.47 5.33
CA PRO A 60 -6.93 -2.45 6.41
C PRO A 60 -6.15 -3.71 6.03
N TRP A 61 -6.37 -4.19 4.81
CA TRP A 61 -5.72 -5.39 4.30
C TRP A 61 -4.22 -5.23 4.04
N CYS A 62 -3.81 -4.12 3.40
CA CYS A 62 -2.38 -3.86 3.18
C CYS A 62 -1.65 -3.67 4.50
N ASN A 63 -2.27 -2.93 5.43
CA ASN A 63 -1.77 -2.74 6.79
C ASN A 63 -1.60 -4.08 7.52
N ALA A 64 -2.63 -4.94 7.50
CA ALA A 64 -2.60 -6.25 8.17
C ALA A 64 -1.56 -7.20 7.56
N HIS A 65 -1.45 -7.26 6.22
CA HIS A 65 -0.46 -8.12 5.57
C HIS A 65 0.98 -7.61 5.74
N LYS A 66 1.19 -6.29 5.66
CA LYS A 66 2.52 -5.71 5.93
C LYS A 66 2.90 -5.95 7.38
N HIS A 67 2.01 -5.65 8.33
CA HIS A 67 2.26 -5.74 9.76
C HIS A 67 3.62 -5.09 10.08
N ALA A 68 4.56 -5.85 10.64
CA ALA A 68 5.91 -5.40 10.94
C ALA A 68 6.96 -5.72 9.85
N LYS A 69 6.56 -6.22 8.68
CA LYS A 69 7.49 -6.57 7.61
C LYS A 69 8.06 -5.29 6.99
N THR A 70 9.38 -5.24 6.87
CA THR A 70 10.12 -4.24 6.08
C THR A 70 10.75 -4.86 4.83
N HIS A 71 10.88 -6.18 4.81
CA HIS A 71 11.47 -6.97 3.72
C HIS A 71 10.59 -8.18 3.41
N ALA A 72 10.72 -8.68 2.18
CA ALA A 72 10.18 -9.96 1.77
C ALA A 72 11.03 -10.59 0.68
N ARG A 73 10.90 -11.91 0.54
CA ARG A 73 11.58 -12.67 -0.50
C ARG A 73 10.94 -12.41 -1.86
N ASP A 74 11.72 -11.94 -2.84
CA ASP A 74 11.32 -11.95 -4.25
C ASP A 74 11.43 -13.39 -4.76
N ARG A 75 10.30 -14.05 -5.02
CA ARG A 75 10.26 -15.47 -5.43
C ARG A 75 11.02 -15.74 -6.72
N GLN A 76 11.11 -14.75 -7.61
CA GLN A 76 11.81 -14.91 -8.89
C GLN A 76 13.33 -14.97 -8.72
N THR A 77 13.90 -14.16 -7.84
CA THR A 77 15.37 -14.08 -7.64
C THR A 77 15.84 -14.82 -6.38
N GLY A 78 14.92 -15.23 -5.51
CA GLY A 78 15.20 -15.83 -4.22
C GLY A 78 15.72 -14.85 -3.16
N ARG A 79 16.03 -13.60 -3.52
CA ARG A 79 16.63 -12.59 -2.64
C ARG A 79 15.61 -12.00 -1.68
N ASN A 80 16.04 -11.75 -0.44
CA ASN A 80 15.28 -10.94 0.50
C ASN A 80 15.52 -9.45 0.21
N VAL A 81 14.46 -8.73 -0.15
CA VAL A 81 14.55 -7.33 -0.61
C VAL A 81 13.61 -6.42 0.19
N PRO A 82 13.92 -5.12 0.31
CA PRO A 82 13.05 -4.19 1.00
C PRO A 82 11.71 -4.07 0.28
N LEU A 83 10.63 -4.03 1.07
CA LEU A 83 9.29 -3.73 0.58
C LEU A 83 9.22 -2.30 0.01
N PHE A 84 8.14 -2.04 -0.71
CA PHE A 84 7.90 -0.72 -1.26
C PHE A 84 7.71 0.31 -0.15
N ASN A 85 8.45 1.40 -0.22
CA ASN A 85 8.34 2.55 0.68
C ASN A 85 7.82 3.73 -0.14
N PRO A 86 6.56 4.17 0.03
CA PRO A 86 5.98 5.24 -0.77
C PRO A 86 6.63 6.62 -0.53
N ARG A 87 7.43 6.77 0.53
CA ARG A 87 8.16 8.02 0.85
C ARG A 87 9.47 8.12 0.07
N GLN A 88 10.05 6.99 -0.33
CA GLN A 88 11.35 6.91 -1.00
C GLN A 88 11.27 6.40 -2.45
N LYS A 89 10.15 5.77 -2.83
CA LYS A 89 10.02 5.04 -4.10
C LYS A 89 8.79 5.52 -4.88
N ARG A 90 8.96 5.71 -6.19
CA ARG A 90 7.85 6.05 -7.09
C ARG A 90 7.05 4.79 -7.45
N TRP A 91 5.73 4.82 -7.24
CA TRP A 91 4.86 3.66 -7.50
C TRP A 91 5.02 3.14 -8.95
N LYS A 92 4.96 4.03 -9.95
CA LYS A 92 5.08 3.69 -11.39
C LYS A 92 6.42 3.05 -11.80
N ARG A 93 7.48 3.21 -10.99
CA ARG A 93 8.77 2.53 -11.19
C ARG A 93 8.70 1.06 -10.77
N HIS A 94 7.99 0.79 -9.68
CA HIS A 94 7.95 -0.53 -9.05
C HIS A 94 6.75 -1.37 -9.49
N PHE A 95 5.69 -0.73 -9.94
CA PHE A 95 4.43 -1.36 -10.27
C PHE A 95 3.88 -0.84 -11.60
N THR A 96 3.09 -1.69 -12.25
CA THR A 96 2.17 -1.32 -13.31
C THR A 96 0.85 -2.05 -13.11
N TRP A 97 -0.21 -1.57 -13.72
CA TRP A 97 -1.43 -2.34 -13.88
C TRP A 97 -1.25 -3.40 -14.99
N SER A 98 -1.94 -4.53 -14.88
CA SER A 98 -2.17 -5.43 -16.02
C SER A 98 -2.99 -4.73 -17.11
N GLU A 99 -3.00 -5.30 -18.32
CA GLU A 99 -3.73 -4.74 -19.47
C GLU A 99 -5.22 -4.51 -19.19
N ASN A 100 -5.85 -5.42 -18.44
CA ASN A 100 -7.24 -5.28 -18.01
C ASN A 100 -7.43 -4.43 -16.74
N PHE A 101 -6.36 -3.86 -16.19
CA PHE A 101 -6.30 -3.07 -14.96
C PHE A 101 -6.72 -3.79 -13.66
N LEU A 102 -6.96 -5.10 -13.68
CA LEU A 102 -7.48 -5.80 -12.50
C LEU A 102 -6.38 -6.23 -11.52
N THR A 103 -5.13 -6.32 -11.97
CA THR A 103 -4.01 -6.77 -11.14
C THR A 103 -2.84 -5.78 -11.18
N ILE A 104 -2.07 -5.74 -10.09
CA ILE A 104 -0.83 -4.99 -9.97
C ILE A 104 0.34 -5.93 -10.27
N ILE A 105 1.17 -5.56 -11.24
CA ILE A 105 2.36 -6.31 -11.64
C ILE A 105 3.60 -5.60 -11.07
N GLY A 106 4.44 -6.36 -10.35
CA GLY A 106 5.72 -5.87 -9.85
C GLY A 106 6.78 -5.82 -10.95
N ARG A 107 7.30 -4.63 -11.28
CA ARG A 107 8.33 -4.41 -12.32
C ARG A 107 9.76 -4.61 -11.83
N THR A 108 9.97 -4.55 -10.51
CA THR A 108 11.28 -4.75 -9.88
C THR A 108 11.21 -5.81 -8.79
N GLN A 109 12.37 -6.24 -8.27
CA GLN A 109 12.43 -7.18 -7.13
C GLN A 109 11.59 -6.68 -5.94
N THR A 110 11.76 -5.40 -5.53
CA THR A 110 10.90 -4.76 -4.51
C THR A 110 9.42 -4.82 -4.90
N GLY A 111 9.08 -4.54 -6.15
CA GLY A 111 7.70 -4.54 -6.62
C GLY A 111 7.06 -5.92 -6.47
N ARG A 112 7.71 -6.96 -7.00
CA ARG A 112 7.21 -8.35 -6.91
C ARG A 112 7.11 -8.83 -5.46
N ALA A 113 8.16 -8.62 -4.67
CA ALA A 113 8.16 -8.96 -3.26
C ALA A 113 7.03 -8.25 -2.49
N THR A 114 6.71 -6.99 -2.85
CA THR A 114 5.60 -6.27 -2.22
C THR A 114 4.24 -6.79 -2.67
N VAL A 115 4.05 -7.08 -3.96
CA VAL A 115 2.81 -7.68 -4.48
C VAL A 115 2.47 -8.94 -3.72
N ASP A 116 3.46 -9.82 -3.54
CA ASP A 116 3.30 -11.09 -2.84
C ASP A 116 3.10 -10.89 -1.34
N ALA A 117 3.97 -10.12 -0.69
CA ALA A 117 3.95 -9.96 0.77
C ALA A 117 2.70 -9.26 1.31
N LEU A 118 2.16 -8.30 0.56
CA LEU A 118 0.95 -7.56 0.91
C LEU A 118 -0.31 -8.15 0.28
N ASN A 119 -0.18 -9.23 -0.50
CA ASN A 119 -1.27 -9.88 -1.23
C ASN A 119 -2.11 -8.86 -2.02
N LEU A 120 -1.42 -8.02 -2.81
CA LEU A 120 -2.05 -6.86 -3.49
C LEU A 120 -3.09 -7.28 -4.54
N ASN A 121 -3.08 -8.55 -4.97
CA ASN A 121 -3.96 -9.12 -5.99
C ASN A 121 -4.88 -10.22 -5.44
N ARG A 122 -5.17 -10.24 -4.14
CA ARG A 122 -6.17 -11.16 -3.59
C ARG A 122 -7.50 -11.09 -4.34
N PRO A 123 -8.27 -12.19 -4.44
CA PRO A 123 -9.48 -12.26 -5.24
C PRO A 123 -10.49 -11.14 -4.96
N GLU A 124 -10.71 -10.79 -3.69
CA GLU A 124 -11.65 -9.75 -3.28
C GLU A 124 -11.23 -8.37 -3.79
N ARG A 125 -9.91 -8.11 -3.83
CA ARG A 125 -9.39 -6.84 -4.34
C ARG A 125 -9.52 -6.77 -5.86
N VAL A 126 -9.29 -7.89 -6.55
CA VAL A 126 -9.49 -8.00 -8.00
C VAL A 126 -10.97 -7.81 -8.37
N ASN A 127 -11.88 -8.42 -7.61
CA ASN A 127 -13.32 -8.26 -7.78
C ASN A 127 -13.77 -6.82 -7.58
N LEU A 128 -13.26 -6.14 -6.54
CA LEU A 128 -13.55 -4.72 -6.34
C LEU A 128 -13.02 -3.86 -7.50
N ARG A 129 -11.80 -4.08 -7.98
CA ARG A 129 -11.28 -3.36 -9.17
C ARG A 129 -12.15 -3.58 -10.40
N ARG A 130 -12.70 -4.80 -10.58
CA ARG A 130 -13.62 -5.11 -11.67
C ARG A 130 -14.91 -4.29 -11.57
N ALA A 131 -15.51 -4.22 -10.38
CA ALA A 131 -16.71 -3.42 -10.13
C ALA A 131 -16.45 -1.92 -10.37
N LEU A 132 -15.36 -1.38 -9.82
CA LEU A 132 -14.99 0.03 -10.00
C LEU A 132 -14.66 0.38 -11.44
N ARG A 133 -14.03 -0.53 -12.18
CA ARG A 133 -13.76 -0.33 -13.60
C ARG A 133 -15.05 -0.25 -14.42
N ALA A 134 -16.06 -1.07 -14.09
CA ALA A 134 -17.37 -0.99 -14.72
C ALA A 134 -18.08 0.35 -14.46
N LEU A 135 -17.76 1.02 -13.35
CA LEU A 135 -18.26 2.35 -12.99
C LEU A 135 -17.38 3.51 -13.51
N GLY A 136 -16.26 3.23 -14.18
CA GLY A 136 -15.32 4.26 -14.64
C GLY A 136 -14.38 4.83 -13.56
N GLU A 137 -14.40 4.25 -12.35
CA GLU A 137 -13.65 4.70 -11.17
C GLU A 137 -12.27 4.02 -11.02
N HIS A 138 -11.92 3.09 -11.92
CA HIS A 138 -10.66 2.35 -11.90
C HIS A 138 -10.08 2.16 -13.32
N PRO A 139 -8.75 2.32 -13.53
CA PRO A 139 -7.71 2.61 -12.54
C PRO A 139 -7.77 4.06 -12.03
N PRO A 140 -7.28 4.32 -10.80
CA PRO A 140 -7.32 5.67 -10.25
C PRO A 140 -6.30 6.57 -10.97
N LYS A 141 -6.74 7.80 -11.28
CA LYS A 141 -5.93 8.83 -11.95
C LYS A 141 -5.05 9.57 -10.95
N ILE A 142 -4.17 8.83 -10.28
CA ILE A 142 -3.22 9.35 -9.30
C ILE A 142 -1.79 8.99 -9.69
N ASP A 143 -0.92 10.00 -9.68
CA ASP A 143 0.49 9.83 -10.04
C ASP A 143 1.30 9.07 -8.98
#